data_AF-A0A965PQF7-F1
#
_entry.id   AF-A0A965PQF7-F1
#
_cell.length_a   1.000
_cell.length_b   1.000
_cell.length_c   1.000
_cell.angle_alpha   90.00
_cell.angle_beta   90.00
_cell.angle_gamma   90.00
#
_symmetry.space_group_name_H-M   'P 1'
#
loop_
_entity.id
_entity.type
_entity.pdbx_description
1 polymer ?
#
loop_
_entity_poly.entity_id
_entity_poly.type
_entity_poly.pdbx_seq_one_letter_code
_entity_poly.pdbx_strand_id
1 'polypeptide(L)' 'MNALVTIDPKIIESIVTKGDLSGLREEQLVGYYRYRCQQVGLDPSAKPFDLLVLSGKKVLYANA' A
#
# COMPACT_ATOMS: atom_id res chain seq x y z
N MET A 1 -1.06 -11.41 20.89
CA MET A 1 0.25 -10.73 20.78
C MET A 1 0.47 -10.35 19.33
N ASN A 2 0.21 -9.11 18.94
CA ASN A 2 0.64 -8.62 17.62
C ASN A 2 2.10 -8.21 17.75
N ALA A 3 3.00 -8.90 17.05
CA ALA A 3 4.33 -8.37 16.83
C ALA A 3 4.16 -7.06 16.04
N LEU A 4 4.66 -5.95 16.57
CA LEU A 4 4.71 -4.70 15.84
C LEU A 4 5.68 -4.92 14.67
N VAL A 5 5.14 -5.05 13.46
CA VAL A 5 5.95 -5.18 12.24
C VAL A 5 6.60 -3.82 12.02
N THR A 6 7.87 -3.69 12.40
CA THR A 6 8.67 -2.50 12.12
C THR A 6 8.94 -2.44 10.62
N ILE A 7 8.40 -1.41 9.96
CA ILE A 7 8.71 -1.14 8.55
C ILE A 7 10.03 -0.38 8.50
N ASP A 8 10.94 -0.78 7.61
CA ASP A 8 12.20 -0.06 7.38
C ASP A 8 11.89 1.42 7.06
N PRO A 9 12.49 2.39 7.78
CA PRO A 9 12.31 3.82 7.50
C PRO A 9 12.53 4.21 6.04
N LYS A 10 13.41 3.54 5.30
CA LYS A 10 13.62 3.77 3.86
C LYS A 10 12.42 3.37 3.01
N ILE A 11 11.72 2.30 3.40
CA ILE A 11 10.48 1.90 2.74
C ILE A 11 9.41 2.97 3.00
N ILE A 12 9.29 3.47 4.24
CA ILE A 12 8.36 4.54 4.58
C ILE A 12 8.66 5.80 3.76
N GLU A 13 9.94 6.22 3.69
CA GLU A 13 10.37 7.36 2.87
C GLU A 13 9.97 7.18 1.41
N SER A 14 10.23 6.00 0.82
CA SER A 14 9.86 5.69 -0.57
C SER A 14 8.36 5.81 -0.83
N ILE A 15 7.53 5.32 0.10
CA ILE A 15 6.07 5.40 -0.01
C ILE A 15 5.61 6.86 0.06
N VAL A 16 6.10 7.63 1.04
CA VAL A 16 5.66 9.01 1.28
C VAL A 16 6.13 9.96 0.18
N THR A 17 7.37 9.80 -0.29
CA THR A 17 7.99 10.75 -1.23
C THR A 17 7.78 10.37 -2.70
N LYS A 18 7.71 9.08 -3.02
CA LYS A 18 7.68 8.58 -4.40
C LYS A 18 6.41 7.81 -4.73
N GLY A 19 5.58 7.50 -3.74
CA GLY A 19 4.41 6.62 -3.89
C GLY A 19 4.77 5.16 -4.21
N ASP A 20 6.03 4.77 -4.04
CA ASP A 20 6.51 3.46 -4.49
C ASP A 20 6.43 2.41 -3.37
N LEU A 21 5.53 1.46 -3.58
CA LEU A 21 5.21 0.35 -2.69
C LEU A 21 6.09 -0.89 -2.95
N SER A 22 7.05 -0.83 -3.89
CA SER A 22 7.85 -2.00 -4.30
C SER A 22 8.68 -2.60 -3.17
N GLY A 23 8.98 -1.82 -2.13
CA GLY A 23 9.69 -2.29 -0.94
C GLY A 23 8.83 -3.09 0.05
N LEU A 24 7.50 -3.10 -0.10
CA LEU A 24 6.61 -3.83 0.81
C LEU A 24 6.51 -5.30 0.43
N ARG A 25 6.52 -6.18 1.43
CA ARG A 25 6.14 -7.60 1.29
C ARG A 25 4.63 -7.72 1.07
N GLU A 26 4.19 -8.86 0.54
CA GLU A 26 2.76 -9.13 0.24
C GLU A 26 1.83 -8.85 1.43
N GLU A 27 2.16 -9.32 2.64
CA GLU A 27 1.35 -9.06 3.84
C GLU A 27 1.25 -7.56 4.18
N GLN A 28 2.33 -6.81 3.96
CA GLN A 28 2.36 -5.37 4.20
C GLN A 28 1.60 -4.60 3.11
N LEU A 29 1.62 -5.07 1.86
CA LEU A 29 0.82 -4.53 0.76
C LEU A 29 -0.68 -4.70 1.05
N VAL A 30 -1.11 -5.90 1.47
CA VAL A 30 -2.51 -6.15 1.84
C VAL A 30 -2.91 -5.29 3.04
N GLY A 31 -2.05 -5.17 4.04
CA GLY A 31 -2.26 -4.28 5.18
C GLY A 31 -2.41 -2.81 4.76
N TYR A 32 -1.51 -2.33 3.90
CA TYR A 32 -1.56 -0.98 3.35
C TYR A 32 -2.83 -0.74 2.54
N TYR A 33 -3.21 -1.68 1.67
CA TYR A 33 -4.44 -1.62 0.88
C TYR A 33 -5.68 -1.45 1.76
N ARG A 34 -5.82 -2.32 2.78
CA ARG A 34 -6.94 -2.27 3.74
C ARG A 34 -6.95 -0.96 4.51
N TYR A 35 -5.79 -0.53 4.99
CA TYR A 35 -5.63 0.76 5.67
C TYR A 35 -6.10 1.92 4.78
N ARG A 36 -5.66 1.97 3.51
CA ARG A 36 -6.07 3.04 2.59
C ARG A 36 -7.57 3.02 2.32
N CYS A 37 -8.18 1.86 2.10
CA CYS A 37 -9.64 1.75 1.96
C CYS A 37 -10.36 2.28 3.19
N GLN A 38 -9.92 1.91 4.40
CA GLN A 38 -10.50 2.35 5.66
C GLN A 38 -10.42 3.88 5.84
N GLN A 39 -9.29 4.50 5.49
CA GLN A 39 -9.10 5.95 5.64
C GLN A 39 -10.06 6.78 4.78
N VAL A 40 -10.52 6.24 3.65
CA VAL A 40 -11.45 6.93 2.74
C VAL A 40 -12.86 6.35 2.76
N GLY A 41 -13.16 5.42 3.68
CA GLY A 41 -14.50 4.84 3.83
C GLY A 41 -14.91 3.90 2.70
N LEU A 42 -13.96 3.25 2.02
CA LEU A 42 -14.23 2.30 0.94
C LEU A 42 -14.17 0.85 1.44
N ASP A 43 -14.99 -0.02 0.82
CA ASP A 43 -14.95 -1.46 1.04
C ASP A 43 -13.79 -2.08 0.25
N PRO A 44 -12.77 -2.69 0.92
CA PRO A 44 -11.68 -3.34 0.21
C PRO A 44 -12.11 -4.53 -0.66
N SER A 45 -13.26 -5.17 -0.36
CA SER A 45 -13.78 -6.29 -1.16
C SER A 45 -14.30 -5.86 -2.54
N ALA A 46 -14.70 -4.59 -2.67
CA ALA A 46 -15.09 -3.99 -3.95
C ALA A 46 -13.90 -3.71 -4.89
N LYS A 47 -12.67 -3.99 -4.44
CA LYS A 47 -11.42 -3.76 -5.16
C LYS A 47 -11.30 -2.34 -5.77
N PRO A 48 -11.48 -1.26 -4.97
CA PRO A 48 -11.52 0.13 -5.46
C PRO A 48 -10.15 0.69 -5.92
N PHE A 49 -9.08 -0.05 -5.65
CA PHE A 49 -7.74 0.27 -6.11
C PHE A 49 -7.11 -0.93 -6.82
N ASP A 50 -6.27 -0.63 -7.80
CA ASP A 50 -5.34 -1.54 -8.44
C ASP A 50 -3.92 -1.35 -7.93
N LEU A 51 -3.17 -2.44 -7.85
CA LEU A 51 -1.72 -2.42 -7.68
C LEU A 51 -1.08 -2.51 -9.07
N LEU A 52 -0.63 -1.38 -9.59
CA LEU A 52 -0.03 -1.28 -10.91
C LEU A 52 1.47 -1.06 -10.81
N VAL A 53 2.21 -1.48 -11.83
CA VAL A 53 3.60 -1.07 -12.03
C VAL A 53 3.64 0.03 -13.09
N LEU A 54 3.91 1.25 -12.67
CA LEU A 54 4.02 2.42 -13.54
C LEU A 54 5.45 2.97 -13.47
N SER A 55 6.12 3.04 -14.61
CA SER A 55 7.52 3.52 -14.70
C SER A 55 8.46 2.82 -13.70
N GLY A 56 8.27 1.52 -13.51
CA GLY A 56 9.09 0.69 -12.61
C GLY A 56 8.70 0.78 -11.12
N LYS A 57 7.68 1.55 -10.75
CA LYS A 57 7.20 1.69 -9.37
C LYS A 57 5.89 0.93 -9.17
N LYS A 58 5.75 0.23 -8.05
CA LYS A 58 4.47 -0.37 -7.63
C LYS A 58 3.64 0.70 -6.94
N VAL A 59 2.46 1.01 -7.47
CA VAL A 59 1.59 2.09 -6.97
C VAL A 59 0.19 1.59 -6.70
N LEU A 60 -0.50 2.22 -5.74
CA LEU A 60 -1.93 2.03 -5.52
C LEU A 60 -2.70 3.05 -6.36
N TYR A 61 -3.41 2.58 -7.38
CA TYR A 61 -4.11 3.40 -8.36
C TYR A 61 -5.62 3.25 -8.19
N ALA A 62 -6.36 4.36 -8.08
CA ALA A 62 -7.83 4.31 -8.01
C ALA A 62 -8.39 3.85 -9.36
N ASN A 63 -9.27 2.86 -9.33
CA ASN A 63 -9.85 2.28 -10.56
C ASN A 63 -11.36 2.53 -10.70
N ALA A 64 -11.89 3.45 -9.89
CA ALA A 64 -13.26 3.95 -9.91
C ALA A 64 -13.35 5.31 -10.63
#